data_AF-A0A538GZF3-F1
#
_entry.id   AF-A0A538GZF3-F1
#
_cell.length_a   1.000
_cell.length_b   1.000
_cell.length_c   1.000
_cell.angle_alpha   90.00
_cell.angle_beta   90.00
_cell.angle_gamma   90.00
#
_symmetry.space_group_name_H-M   'P 1'
#
loop_
_entity.id
_entity.type
_entity.pdbx_description
1 polymer ?
#
loop_
_entity_poly.entity_id
_entity_poly.type
_entity_poly.pdbx_seq_one_letter_code
_entity_poly.pdbx_strand_id
1 'polypeptide(L)'
;MRNPKILVLDRSETLADQVRGLVDDLRPRPEVHVCTRVGAVGDVMETDGPFDVLVAGPALGTRSGLARLEVIHDDQPAMSVLLAFSRRPDASLRDIVRT
;
A
#
# COMPACT_ATOMS: atom_id res chain seq x y z
N MET A 1 -5.36 -1.29 22.48
CA MET A 1 -4.69 -1.28 21.16
C MET A 1 -5.79 -1.15 20.11
N ARG A 2 -5.66 -0.23 19.13
CA ARG A 2 -6.64 -0.15 18.04
C ARG A 2 -6.48 -1.37 17.12
N ASN A 3 -7.53 -1.69 16.37
CA ASN A 3 -7.43 -2.72 15.33
C ASN A 3 -6.50 -2.23 14.21
N PRO A 4 -5.50 -3.02 13.76
CA PRO A 4 -4.62 -2.58 12.68
C PRO A 4 -5.42 -2.28 11.40
N LYS A 5 -5.05 -1.22 10.68
CA LYS A 5 -5.66 -0.82 9.41
C LYS A 5 -4.67 -0.93 8.26
N ILE A 6 -5.09 -1.58 7.19
CA ILE A 6 -4.34 -1.75 5.95
C ILE A 6 -5.08 -1.02 4.83
N LEU A 7 -4.38 -0.14 4.11
CA LEU A 7 -4.85 0.43 2.87
C LEU A 7 -4.23 -0.34 1.71
N VAL A 8 -5.05 -0.85 0.79
CA VAL A 8 -4.59 -1.45 -0.46
C VAL A 8 -4.83 -0.47 -1.60
N LEU A 9 -3.74 -0.07 -2.27
CA LEU A 9 -3.76 0.79 -3.44
C LEU A 9 -3.43 -0.02 -4.69
N ASP A 10 -4.46 -0.48 -5.39
CA ASP A 10 -4.30 -1.24 -6.63
C ASP A 10 -5.42 -0.89 -7.62
N ARG A 11 -5.10 -0.83 -8.92
CA ARG A 11 -6.10 -0.53 -9.95
C ARG A 11 -7.18 -1.61 -10.08
N SER A 12 -6.90 -2.80 -9.58
CA SER A 12 -7.80 -3.95 -9.51
C SER A 12 -8.13 -4.31 -8.06
N GLU A 13 -9.19 -5.08 -7.84
CA GLU A 13 -9.49 -5.63 -6.50
C GLU A 13 -8.71 -6.92 -6.20
N THR A 14 -7.99 -7.49 -7.16
CA THR A 14 -7.31 -8.78 -7.00
C THR A 14 -6.30 -8.77 -5.85
N LEU A 15 -5.52 -7.69 -5.71
CA LEU A 15 -4.59 -7.58 -4.58
C LEU A 15 -5.32 -7.44 -3.25
N ALA A 16 -6.40 -6.67 -3.22
CA ALA A 16 -7.20 -6.50 -2.01
C ALA A 16 -7.81 -7.82 -1.54
N ASP A 17 -8.33 -8.63 -2.46
CA ASP A 17 -8.91 -9.94 -2.15
C ASP A 17 -7.85 -10.91 -1.61
N GLN A 18 -6.63 -10.89 -2.16
CA GLN A 18 -5.51 -11.65 -1.63
C GLN A 18 -5.15 -11.21 -0.20
N VAL A 19 -5.04 -9.90 0.04
CA VAL A 19 -4.76 -9.36 1.37
C VAL A 19 -5.87 -9.76 2.35
N ARG A 20 -7.15 -9.63 1.96
CA ARG A 20 -8.30 -10.06 2.78
C ARG A 20 -8.20 -11.52 3.19
N GLY A 21 -7.93 -12.40 2.22
CA GLY A 21 -7.76 -13.84 2.50
C GLY A 21 -6.60 -14.13 3.45
N LEU A 22 -5.49 -13.40 3.35
CA LEU A 22 -4.35 -13.56 4.27
C LEU A 22 -4.65 -13.07 5.69
N VAL A 23 -5.41 -11.98 5.82
CA VAL A 23 -5.69 -11.38 7.13
C VAL A 23 -6.82 -12.08 7.89
N ASP A 24 -7.64 -12.90 7.22
CA ASP A 24 -8.76 -13.63 7.83
C ASP A 24 -8.34 -14.52 9.01
N ASP A 25 -7.12 -15.07 8.95
CA ASP A 25 -6.56 -15.95 9.98
C ASP A 25 -5.74 -15.20 11.05
N LEU A 26 -5.49 -13.90 10.88
CA LEU A 26 -4.69 -13.10 11.82
C LEU A 26 -5.52 -12.59 13.02
N ARG A 27 -4.89 -12.50 14.20
CA ARG A 27 -5.52 -11.95 15.41
C ARG A 27 -4.59 -10.94 16.10
N PRO A 28 -5.03 -9.68 16.35
CA PRO A 28 -6.31 -9.10 15.91
C PRO A 28 -6.39 -9.05 14.37
N ARG A 29 -7.60 -9.19 13.81
CA ARG A 29 -7.81 -9.21 12.35
C ARG A 29 -7.71 -7.78 11.80
N PRO A 30 -6.71 -7.44 10.98
CA PRO A 30 -6.62 -6.12 10.35
C PRO A 30 -7.87 -5.76 9.53
N GLU A 31 -8.27 -4.50 9.60
CA GLU A 31 -9.28 -3.91 8.73
C GLU A 31 -8.62 -3.53 7.39
N VAL A 32 -9.22 -3.97 6.27
CA VAL A 32 -8.65 -3.76 4.92
C VAL A 32 -9.52 -2.78 4.15
N HIS A 33 -8.96 -1.62 3.85
CA HIS A 33 -9.54 -0.60 2.97
C HIS A 33 -8.94 -0.71 1.57
N VAL A 34 -9.72 -0.35 0.55
CA VAL A 34 -9.29 -0.42 -0.85
C VAL A 34 -9.43 0.94 -1.49
N CYS A 35 -8.38 1.36 -2.17
CA CYS A 35 -8.37 2.54 -3.01
C CYS A 35 -7.88 2.15 -4.40
N THR A 36 -8.71 2.36 -5.42
CA THR A 36 -8.38 1.95 -6.79
C THR A 36 -7.73 3.05 -7.62
N ARG A 37 -7.64 4.27 -7.06
CA ARG A 37 -7.11 5.45 -7.74
C ARG A 37 -6.13 6.17 -6.84
N VAL A 38 -4.90 6.34 -7.31
CA VAL A 38 -3.85 7.04 -6.56
C VAL A 38 -4.25 8.46 -6.16
N GLY A 39 -5.00 9.16 -7.01
CA GLY A 39 -5.48 10.51 -6.71
C GLY A 39 -6.52 10.60 -5.59
N ALA A 40 -7.12 9.49 -5.17
CA ALA A 40 -8.09 9.43 -4.07
C ALA A 40 -7.46 9.02 -2.74
N VAL A 41 -6.15 8.74 -2.71
CA VAL A 41 -5.47 8.24 -1.51
C VAL A 41 -5.51 9.27 -0.38
N GLY A 42 -5.28 10.56 -0.68
CA GLY A 42 -5.36 11.64 0.31
C GLY A 42 -6.71 11.66 1.03
N ASP A 43 -7.80 11.73 0.26
CA ASP A 43 -9.17 11.73 0.80
C ASP A 43 -9.46 10.49 1.67
N VAL A 44 -8.99 9.31 1.25
CA VAL A 44 -9.15 8.06 2.02
C VAL A 44 -8.32 8.11 3.31
N MET A 45 -7.11 8.65 3.28
CA MET A 45 -6.28 8.80 4.48
C MET A 45 -6.89 9.78 5.47
N GLU A 46 -7.47 10.87 4.99
CA GLU A 46 -8.17 11.86 5.83
C GLU A 46 -9.46 11.29 6.45
N THR A 47 -10.21 10.49 5.69
CA THR A 47 -11.54 10.00 6.11
C THR A 47 -11.45 8.73 6.96
N ASP A 48 -10.67 7.75 6.51
CA ASP A 48 -10.66 6.39 7.07
C ASP A 48 -9.39 6.08 7.88
N GLY A 49 -8.38 6.94 7.78
CA GLY A 49 -7.11 6.77 8.45
C GLY A 49 -7.18 6.96 9.98
N PRO A 50 -6.03 6.88 10.64
CA PRO A 50 -4.72 6.56 10.08
C PRO A 50 -4.54 5.06 9.78
N PHE A 51 -3.75 4.76 8.75
CA PHE A 51 -3.38 3.41 8.35
C PHE A 51 -2.03 3.01 8.91
N ASP A 52 -1.86 1.72 9.24
CA ASP A 52 -0.58 1.17 9.71
C ASP A 52 0.28 0.70 8.53
N VAL A 53 -0.37 0.23 7.46
CA VAL A 53 0.29 -0.30 6.26
C VAL A 53 -0.43 0.19 4.99
N LEU A 54 0.35 0.65 4.01
CA LEU A 54 -0.07 0.82 2.62
C LEU A 54 0.51 -0.31 1.76
N VAL A 55 -0.34 -1.15 1.19
CA VAL A 55 0.04 -2.15 0.20
C VAL A 55 -0.21 -1.60 -1.21
N ALA A 56 0.86 -1.25 -1.91
CA ALA A 56 0.82 -0.69 -3.24
C ALA A 56 0.95 -1.78 -4.31
N GLY A 57 -0.04 -1.86 -5.20
CA GLY A 57 -0.07 -2.79 -6.31
C GLY A 57 0.97 -2.49 -7.40
N PRO A 58 1.16 -3.44 -8.34
CA PRO A 58 2.27 -3.41 -9.29
C PRO A 58 2.23 -2.21 -10.24
N ALA A 59 1.06 -1.60 -10.47
CA ALA A 59 0.92 -0.39 -11.28
C ALA A 59 1.70 0.82 -10.70
N LEU A 60 2.06 0.79 -9.41
CA LEU A 60 2.88 1.83 -8.78
C LEU A 60 4.39 1.56 -8.87
N GLY A 61 4.80 0.43 -9.40
CA GLY A 61 6.21 0.08 -9.63
C GLY A 61 6.93 0.91 -10.71
N THR A 62 6.29 1.94 -11.26
CA THR A 62 6.90 2.87 -12.21
C THR A 62 7.60 4.01 -11.46
N ARG A 63 8.55 4.71 -12.11
CA ARG A 63 9.20 5.91 -11.53
C ARG A 63 8.16 6.93 -11.01
N SER A 64 7.09 7.15 -11.77
CA SER A 64 6.03 8.09 -11.38
C SER A 64 5.11 7.57 -10.26
N GLY A 65 5.04 6.25 -10.08
CA GLY A 65 4.31 5.63 -8.97
C GLY A 65 5.11 5.70 -7.68
N LEU A 66 6.41 5.38 -7.75
CA LEU A 66 7.34 5.50 -6.63
C LEU A 66 7.43 6.93 -6.10
N ALA A 67 7.55 7.94 -6.97
CA ALA A 67 7.56 9.34 -6.55
C ALA A 67 6.26 9.76 -5.82
N ARG A 68 5.12 9.14 -6.13
CA ARG A 68 3.87 9.39 -5.40
C ARG A 68 3.84 8.69 -4.05
N LEU A 69 4.39 7.48 -3.97
CA LEU A 69 4.53 6.76 -2.72
C LEU A 69 5.50 7.45 -1.75
N GLU A 70 6.56 8.07 -2.28
CA GLU A 70 7.48 8.93 -1.52
C GLU A 70 6.72 10.07 -0.85
N VAL A 71 5.91 10.84 -1.61
CA VAL A 71 5.07 11.90 -1.05
C VAL A 71 4.11 11.38 0.03
N ILE A 72 3.43 10.26 -0.22
CA ILE A 72 2.52 9.65 0.77
C ILE A 72 3.26 9.24 2.04
N HIS A 73 4.47 8.69 1.91
CA HIS A 73 5.30 8.28 3.04
C HIS A 73 5.81 9.50 3.82
N ASP A 74 6.21 10.56 3.14
CA ASP A 74 6.68 11.80 3.78
C ASP A 74 5.56 12.47 4.59
N ASP A 75 4.32 12.43 4.08
CA ASP A 75 3.13 12.94 4.78
C ASP A 75 2.73 12.06 5.99
N GLN A 76 3.04 10.76 5.95
CA GLN A 76 2.65 9.77 6.97
C GLN A 76 3.80 8.80 7.30
N PRO A 77 4.89 9.28 7.92
CA PRO A 77 6.12 8.50 8.08
C PRO A 77 6.00 7.31 9.05
N ALA A 78 4.92 7.25 9.83
CA ALA A 78 4.62 6.11 10.69
C ALA A 78 3.98 4.92 9.94
N MET A 79 3.46 5.16 8.73
CA MET A 79 2.83 4.12 7.91
C MET A 79 3.90 3.34 7.13
N SER A 80 3.88 2.01 7.26
CA SER A 80 4.76 1.16 6.46
C SER A 80 4.24 1.03 5.03
N VAL A 81 5.12 1.16 4.03
CA VAL A 81 4.76 1.00 2.62
C VAL A 81 5.32 -0.33 2.07
N LEU A 82 4.44 -1.16 1.53
CA LEU A 82 4.75 -2.45 0.92
C LEU A 82 4.44 -2.40 -0.58
N LEU A 83 5.45 -2.66 -1.41
CA LEU A 83 5.27 -2.81 -2.86
C LEU A 83 4.98 -4.27 -3.20
N ALA A 84 3.78 -4.54 -3.72
CA ALA A 84 3.35 -5.86 -4.15
C ALA A 84 3.60 -6.04 -5.65
N PHE A 85 4.59 -6.87 -6.00
CA PHE A 85 4.88 -7.22 -7.38
C PHE A 85 4.41 -8.64 -7.70
N SER A 86 3.77 -8.82 -8.86
CA SER A 86 3.35 -10.13 -9.36
C SER A 86 4.52 -10.98 -9.88
N ARG A 87 5.68 -10.36 -10.09
CA ARG A 87 6.94 -11.01 -10.47
C ARG A 87 8.07 -10.32 -9.74
N ARG A 88 9.15 -11.04 -9.44
CA ARG A 88 10.36 -10.42 -8.92
C ARG A 88 10.83 -9.35 -9.92
N PRO A 89 11.08 -8.10 -9.50
CA PRO A 89 11.68 -7.11 -10.38
C PRO A 89 13.03 -7.62 -10.89
N ASP A 90 13.25 -7.59 -12.20
CA ASP A 90 14.53 -7.99 -12.81
C ASP A 90 15.64 -6.95 -12.59
N ALA A 91 15.28 -5.74 -12.14
CA ALA A 91 16.21 -4.65 -11.83
C ALA A 91 16.97 -4.91 -10.52
N SER A 92 18.23 -4.48 -10.46
CA SER A 92 19.02 -4.60 -9.23
C SER A 92 18.46 -3.65 -8.17
N LEU A 93 18.53 -4.04 -6.88
CA LEU A 93 18.05 -3.20 -5.77
C LEU A 93 18.66 -1.78 -5.77
N ARG A 94 19.88 -1.63 -6.29
CA ARG A 94 20.56 -0.33 -6.42
C ARG A 94 19.90 0.59 -7.45
N ASP A 95 19.17 0.03 -8.41
CA ASP A 95 18.41 0.80 -9.40
C ASP A 95 17.03 1.22 -8.86
N ILE A 96 16.57 0.56 -7.79
CA ILE A 96 15.24 0.71 -7.20
C ILE A 96 15.28 1.62 -5.95
N VAL A 97 16.31 1.46 -5.11
CA VAL A 97 16.47 2.21 -3.86
C VAL A 97 17.31 3.46 -4.11
N ARG A 98 16.74 4.64 -3.86
CA ARG A 98 17.46 5.91 -3.83
C ARG A 98 17.49 6.40 -2.38
N THR A 99 18.71 6.66 -1.89
CA THR A 99 19.01 7.21 -0.55
C THR A 99 19.17 8.71 -0.61
#